data_AF-N8YJD0-F1
#
_entry.id   AF-N8YJD0-F1
#
_cell.length_a   1.000
_cell.length_b   1.000
_cell.length_c   1.000
_cell.angle_alpha   90.00
_cell.angle_beta   90.00
_cell.angle_gamma   90.00
#
_symmetry.space_group_name_H-M   'P 1'
#
loop_
_entity.id
_entity.type
_entity.pdbx_description
1 polymer ?
#
loop_
_entity_poly.entity_id
_entity_poly.type
_entity_poly.pdbx_seq_one_letter_code
_entity_poly.pdbx_strand_id
1 'polypeptide(L)'
;MIANNLMKIKFNKRPAPVLVEHRPVYKIGQISLILYISSRAYKSSLTRLHLFNWVLKDKNRQKDLLNTVENGNFRISAWGFDPALTIAIRFAIAEKLLFEEGSGYKLTDLGIRFAKKIMLDDSIFPEEKKFLSLIKKSITEGMVESVTKSWTSL
;
A
#
# COMPACT_ATOMS: atom_id res chain seq x y z
N MET A 1 1.71 13.42 65.68
CA MET A 1 0.73 13.71 64.62
C MET A 1 1.39 13.36 63.29
N ILE A 2 1.01 12.24 62.69
CA ILE A 2 1.72 11.59 61.57
C ILE A 2 1.43 12.37 60.28
N ALA A 3 2.48 12.86 59.60
CA ALA A 3 2.35 13.54 58.33
C ALA A 3 1.98 12.53 57.23
N ASN A 4 0.74 12.61 56.74
CA ASN A 4 0.27 11.88 55.57
C ASN A 4 1.04 12.34 54.32
N ASN A 5 2.09 11.60 53.96
CA ASN A 5 2.78 11.77 52.69
C ASN A 5 1.89 11.15 51.58
N LEU A 6 0.97 11.95 51.05
CA LEU A 6 0.12 11.57 49.92
C LEU A 6 0.98 11.36 48.67
N MET A 7 1.24 10.09 48.34
CA MET A 7 1.95 9.70 47.11
C MET A 7 1.16 10.20 45.89
N LYS A 8 1.63 11.28 45.29
CA LYS A 8 0.95 11.97 44.18
C LYS A 8 1.24 11.21 42.88
N ILE A 9 0.34 10.31 42.49
CA ILE A 9 0.40 9.61 41.19
C ILE A 9 0.15 10.63 40.07
N LYS A 10 1.14 10.84 39.20
CA LYS A 10 1.02 11.70 38.01
C LYS A 10 0.76 10.83 36.77
N PHE A 11 -0.41 10.96 36.17
CA PHE A 11 -0.70 10.38 34.86
C PHE A 11 -0.23 11.36 33.76
N ASN A 12 0.88 11.05 33.11
CA ASN A 12 1.33 11.78 31.93
C ASN A 12 0.85 11.04 30.68
N LYS A 13 -0.09 11.64 29.93
CA LYS A 13 -0.54 11.11 28.64
C LYS A 13 0.63 11.13 27.66
N ARG A 14 1.23 9.98 27.38
CA ARG A 14 2.25 9.84 26.34
C ARG A 14 1.59 9.91 24.96
N PRO A 15 2.25 10.46 23.94
CA PRO A 15 1.78 10.37 22.57
C PRO A 15 1.52 8.91 22.21
N ALA A 16 0.33 8.60 21.70
CA ALA A 16 0.04 7.25 21.23
C ALA A 16 0.90 6.97 19.98
N PRO A 17 1.65 5.85 19.93
CA PRO A 17 2.43 5.51 18.76
C PRO A 17 1.48 5.29 17.56
N VAL A 18 1.70 6.02 16.47
CA VAL A 18 0.99 5.80 15.21
C VAL A 18 1.56 4.53 14.58
N LEU A 19 0.70 3.51 14.41
CA LEU A 19 1.06 2.29 13.68
C LEU A 19 1.60 2.66 12.30
N VAL A 20 2.62 1.95 11.83
CA VAL A 20 3.31 2.27 10.56
C VAL A 20 2.32 2.36 9.40
N GLU A 21 1.30 1.50 9.38
CA GLU A 21 0.24 1.50 8.37
C GLU A 21 -0.58 2.80 8.30
N HIS A 22 -0.61 3.59 9.36
CA HIS A 22 -1.33 4.87 9.39
C HIS A 22 -0.43 6.06 9.05
N ARG A 23 0.88 5.84 8.81
CA ARG A 23 1.81 6.90 8.42
C ARG A 23 1.65 7.17 6.92
N PRO A 24 1.16 8.35 6.51
CA PRO A 24 0.92 8.62 5.08
C PRO A 24 2.18 8.43 4.24
N VAL A 25 3.35 8.85 4.73
CA VAL A 25 4.64 8.71 4.04
C VAL A 25 4.98 7.25 3.70
N TYR A 26 4.71 6.32 4.62
CA TYR A 26 4.96 4.89 4.39
C TYR A 26 4.09 4.37 3.25
N LYS A 27 2.79 4.70 3.27
CA LYS A 27 1.85 4.33 2.21
C LYS A 27 2.17 4.99 0.88
N ILE A 28 2.61 6.25 0.86
CA ILE A 28 3.09 6.92 -0.36
C ILE A 28 4.27 6.16 -0.96
N GLY A 29 5.20 5.69 -0.12
CA GLY A 29 6.30 4.82 -0.54
C GLY A 29 5.80 3.52 -1.18
N GLN A 30 4.88 2.81 -0.53
CA GLN A 30 4.28 1.58 -1.08
C GLN A 30 3.56 1.84 -2.41
N ILE A 31 2.72 2.88 -2.51
CA ILE A 31 2.04 3.25 -3.76
C ILE A 31 3.07 3.53 -4.86
N SER A 32 4.13 4.28 -4.54
CA SER A 32 5.19 4.63 -5.48
C SER A 32 5.91 3.38 -6.00
N LEU A 33 6.20 2.41 -5.12
CA LEU A 33 6.82 1.13 -5.50
C LEU A 33 5.87 0.26 -6.35
N ILE A 34 4.59 0.17 -6.01
CA ILE A 34 3.58 -0.57 -6.79
C ILE A 34 3.47 0.00 -8.21
N LEU A 35 3.41 1.32 -8.33
CA LEU A 35 3.34 1.99 -9.62
C LEU A 35 4.66 1.84 -10.39
N TYR A 36 5.81 1.92 -9.71
CA TYR A 36 7.12 1.85 -10.36
C TYR A 36 7.49 0.45 -10.86
N ILE A 37 7.31 -0.57 -10.02
CA ILE A 37 7.75 -1.96 -10.30
C ILE A 37 6.66 -2.73 -11.03
N SER A 38 5.44 -2.64 -10.52
CA SER A 38 4.38 -3.58 -10.88
C SER A 38 3.36 -3.04 -11.85
N SER A 39 3.49 -1.79 -12.31
CA SER A 39 2.50 -1.17 -13.20
C SER A 39 3.08 -0.84 -14.58
N ARG A 40 2.25 -0.97 -15.63
CA ARG A 40 2.62 -0.52 -16.98
C ARG A 40 2.46 0.99 -17.04
N ALA A 41 3.41 1.68 -17.69
CA ALA A 41 3.41 3.16 -17.80
C ALA A 41 3.26 3.90 -16.46
N TYR A 42 3.70 3.28 -15.35
CA TYR A 42 3.64 3.83 -14.00
C TYR A 42 2.24 4.21 -13.51
N LYS A 43 1.20 3.54 -14.02
CA LYS A 43 -0.20 3.83 -13.70
C LYS A 43 -1.01 2.62 -13.27
N SER A 44 -1.97 2.83 -12.38
CA SER A 44 -2.86 1.77 -11.91
C SER A 44 -4.23 2.32 -11.52
N SER A 45 -5.28 1.51 -11.67
CA SER A 45 -6.61 1.84 -11.13
C SER A 45 -6.61 1.88 -9.59
N LEU A 46 -7.54 2.63 -9.01
CA LEU A 46 -7.74 2.68 -7.55
C LEU A 46 -7.98 1.28 -6.96
N THR A 47 -8.82 0.49 -7.63
CA THR A 47 -9.16 -0.88 -7.22
C THR A 47 -7.94 -1.78 -7.14
N ARG A 48 -7.06 -1.72 -8.15
CA ARG A 48 -5.81 -2.51 -8.17
C ARG A 48 -4.82 -2.03 -7.11
N LEU A 49 -4.76 -0.72 -6.82
CA LEU A 49 -3.97 -0.21 -5.70
C LEU A 49 -4.49 -0.74 -4.35
N HIS A 50 -5.80 -0.86 -4.16
CA HIS A 50 -6.37 -1.49 -2.96
C HIS A 50 -6.01 -2.96 -2.84
N LEU A 51 -6.01 -3.72 -3.95
CA LEU A 51 -5.55 -5.11 -3.96
C LEU A 51 -4.10 -5.20 -3.45
N PHE A 52 -3.17 -4.44 -4.03
CA PHE A 52 -1.79 -4.47 -3.59
C PHE A 52 -1.64 -4.02 -2.13
N ASN A 53 -2.31 -2.95 -1.73
CA ASN A 53 -2.31 -2.50 -0.33
C ASN A 53 -2.83 -3.58 0.63
N TRP A 54 -3.83 -4.37 0.23
CA TRP A 54 -4.36 -5.47 1.05
C TRP A 54 -3.39 -6.66 1.13
N VAL A 55 -2.74 -7.01 0.01
CA VAL A 55 -1.78 -8.11 -0.06
C VAL A 55 -0.48 -7.78 0.67
N LEU A 56 0.03 -6.55 0.57
CA LEU A 56 1.29 -6.17 1.20
C LEU A 56 1.25 -6.26 2.74
N LYS A 57 0.07 -6.30 3.36
CA LYS A 57 -0.11 -6.40 4.81
C LYS A 57 0.09 -7.79 5.40
N ASP A 58 0.05 -8.85 4.59
CA ASP A 58 0.04 -10.22 5.10
C ASP A 58 0.81 -11.18 4.18
N LYS A 59 1.70 -11.98 4.77
CA LYS A 59 2.58 -12.90 4.02
C LYS A 59 1.84 -14.09 3.40
N ASN A 60 0.75 -14.56 4.01
CA ASN A 60 -0.08 -15.61 3.43
C ASN A 60 -0.79 -15.06 2.18
N ARG A 61 -1.33 -13.83 2.25
CA ARG A 61 -1.92 -13.17 1.07
C ARG A 61 -0.92 -12.97 -0.06
N GLN A 62 0.33 -12.64 0.26
CA GLN A 62 1.41 -12.55 -0.73
C GLN A 62 1.65 -13.91 -1.41
N LYS A 63 1.75 -14.98 -0.62
CA LYS A 63 1.94 -16.34 -1.12
C LYS A 63 0.75 -16.80 -1.98
N ASP A 64 -0.46 -16.53 -1.53
CA ASP A 64 -1.67 -16.87 -2.28
C ASP A 64 -1.70 -16.13 -3.62
N LEU A 65 -1.42 -14.82 -3.63
CA LEU A 65 -1.36 -14.07 -4.88
C LEU A 65 -0.31 -14.62 -5.84
N LEU A 66 0.89 -14.94 -5.36
CA LEU A 66 1.94 -15.55 -6.20
C LEU A 66 1.49 -16.90 -6.78
N ASN A 67 0.91 -17.77 -5.95
CA ASN A 67 0.37 -19.06 -6.41
C ASN A 67 -0.72 -18.89 -7.47
N THR A 68 -1.58 -17.89 -7.34
CA THR A 68 -2.63 -17.63 -8.35
C THR A 68 -2.07 -17.19 -9.70
N VAL A 69 -0.97 -16.41 -9.68
CA VAL A 69 -0.28 -15.96 -10.89
C VAL A 69 0.42 -17.13 -11.58
N GLU A 70 1.05 -18.02 -10.82
CA GLU A 70 1.78 -19.18 -11.36
C GLU A 70 0.84 -20.26 -11.93
N ASN A 71 -0.26 -20.54 -11.24
CA ASN A 71 -1.18 -21.64 -11.60
C ASN A 71 -2.34 -21.20 -12.51
N GLY A 72 -2.45 -19.90 -12.83
CA GLY A 72 -3.51 -19.35 -13.69
C GLY A 72 -4.91 -19.37 -13.09
N ASN A 73 -5.10 -19.91 -11.89
CA ASN A 73 -6.39 -19.95 -11.20
C ASN A 73 -6.52 -18.72 -10.29
N PHE A 74 -6.95 -17.60 -10.87
CA PHE A 74 -7.05 -16.30 -10.20
C PHE A 74 -8.27 -16.23 -9.25
N ARG A 75 -8.22 -17.01 -8.16
CA ARG A 75 -9.20 -17.00 -7.07
C ARG A 75 -8.65 -16.17 -5.91
N ILE A 76 -8.85 -14.85 -5.96
CA ILE A 76 -8.48 -13.95 -4.88
C ILE A 76 -9.68 -13.72 -3.96
N SER A 77 -9.47 -13.77 -2.65
CA SER A 77 -10.47 -13.37 -1.66
C SER A 77 -10.89 -11.91 -1.83
N ALA A 78 -12.11 -11.58 -1.38
CA ALA A 78 -12.56 -10.19 -1.34
C ALA A 78 -11.58 -9.29 -0.58
N TRP A 79 -11.06 -8.24 -1.25
CA TRP A 79 -10.24 -7.21 -0.60
C TRP A 79 -11.09 -5.97 -0.32
N GLY A 80 -10.90 -5.40 0.87
CA GLY A 80 -11.62 -4.21 1.31
C GLY A 80 -10.99 -2.91 0.82
N PHE A 81 -11.81 -1.85 0.84
CA PHE A 81 -11.33 -0.48 0.71
C PHE A 81 -10.58 -0.05 1.98
N ASP A 82 -9.43 0.61 1.81
CA ASP A 82 -8.59 1.10 2.91
C ASP A 82 -8.54 2.64 2.86
N PRO A 83 -9.22 3.37 3.77
CA PRO A 83 -9.23 4.83 3.78
C PRO A 83 -7.84 5.46 3.91
N ALA A 84 -6.90 4.79 4.57
CA ALA A 84 -5.54 5.31 4.73
C ALA A 84 -4.78 5.27 3.40
N LEU A 85 -5.10 4.34 2.48
CA LEU A 85 -4.57 4.37 1.12
C LEU A 85 -5.05 5.63 0.38
N THR A 86 -6.35 5.93 0.46
CA THR A 86 -6.96 7.09 -0.20
C THR A 86 -6.39 8.40 0.33
N ILE A 87 -6.19 8.50 1.65
CA ILE A 87 -5.52 9.66 2.27
C ILE A 87 -4.08 9.79 1.75
N ALA A 88 -3.31 8.70 1.67
CA ALA A 88 -1.95 8.71 1.16
C ALA A 88 -1.87 9.14 -0.32
N ILE A 89 -2.81 8.69 -1.16
CA ILE A 89 -2.93 9.13 -2.55
C ILE A 89 -3.14 10.65 -2.62
N ARG A 90 -4.07 11.19 -1.81
CA ARG A 90 -4.33 12.64 -1.77
C ARG A 90 -3.09 13.43 -1.38
N PHE A 91 -2.35 12.98 -0.37
CA PHE A 91 -1.08 13.60 -0.01
C PHE A 91 -0.05 13.49 -1.13
N ALA A 92 0.08 12.34 -1.78
CA ALA A 92 1.02 12.18 -2.90
C ALA A 92 0.69 13.08 -4.10
N ILE A 93 -0.60 13.33 -4.37
CA ILE A 93 -1.04 14.30 -5.40
C ILE A 93 -0.67 15.72 -4.97
N ALA A 94 -0.94 16.10 -3.72
CA ALA A 94 -0.58 17.41 -3.18
C ALA A 94 0.94 17.68 -3.25
N GLU A 95 1.75 16.65 -2.97
CA GLU A 95 3.22 16.67 -3.08
C GLU A 95 3.72 16.50 -4.54
N LYS A 96 2.83 16.46 -5.53
CA LYS A 96 3.13 16.33 -6.97
C LYS A 96 3.90 15.06 -7.31
N LEU A 97 3.78 14.00 -6.51
CA LEU A 97 4.34 12.68 -6.79
C LEU A 97 3.43 11.87 -7.72
N LEU A 98 2.12 12.08 -7.61
CA LEU A 98 1.09 11.44 -8.43
C LEU A 98 0.21 12.47 -9.13
N PHE A 99 -0.46 12.03 -10.18
CA PHE A 99 -1.61 12.73 -10.76
C PHE A 99 -2.70 11.73 -11.12
N GLU A 100 -3.94 12.22 -11.19
CA GLU A 100 -5.09 11.45 -11.63
C GLU A 100 -5.06 11.30 -13.15
N GLU A 101 -5.21 10.07 -13.65
CA GLU A 101 -5.33 9.76 -15.08
C GLU A 101 -6.55 8.86 -15.27
N GLY A 102 -7.68 9.45 -15.69
CA GLY A 102 -8.97 8.74 -15.78
C GLY A 102 -9.46 8.30 -14.40
N SER A 103 -9.74 6.99 -14.24
CA SER A 103 -10.17 6.39 -12.97
C SER A 103 -9.01 5.88 -12.09
N GLY A 104 -7.77 6.18 -12.48
CA GLY A 104 -6.57 5.70 -11.82
C GLY A 104 -5.58 6.80 -11.50
N TYR A 105 -4.38 6.39 -11.09
CA TYR A 105 -3.31 7.27 -10.68
C TYR A 105 -2.01 6.89 -11.37
N LYS A 106 -1.17 7.89 -11.63
CA LYS A 106 0.10 7.73 -12.32
C LYS A 106 1.20 8.53 -11.66
N LEU A 107 2.43 8.01 -11.67
CA LEU A 107 3.60 8.75 -11.19
C LEU A 107 3.90 9.92 -12.13
N THR A 108 4.17 11.09 -11.55
CA THR A 108 4.85 12.19 -12.24
C THR A 108 6.34 11.87 -12.40
N ASP A 109 7.09 12.70 -13.13
CA ASP A 109 8.56 12.59 -13.17
C ASP A 109 9.20 12.72 -11.78
N LEU A 110 8.61 13.55 -10.91
CA LEU A 110 9.04 13.68 -9.52
C LEU A 110 8.77 12.38 -8.75
N GLY A 111 7.58 11.78 -8.92
CA GLY A 111 7.22 10.49 -8.34
C GLY A 111 8.13 9.35 -8.81
N ILE A 112 8.51 9.33 -10.09
CA ILE A 112 9.45 8.36 -10.64
C ILE A 112 10.83 8.52 -9.99
N ARG A 113 11.34 9.75 -9.85
CA ARG A 113 12.62 10.00 -9.15
C ARG A 113 12.55 9.59 -7.68
N PHE A 114 11.43 9.85 -7.01
CA PHE A 114 11.18 9.44 -5.64
C PHE A 114 11.21 7.91 -5.50
N ALA A 115 10.47 7.18 -6.33
CA ALA A 115 10.48 5.72 -6.35
C ALA A 115 11.88 5.15 -6.63
N LYS A 116 12.63 5.75 -7.56
CA LYS A 116 14.03 5.37 -7.83
C LYS A 116 14.94 5.54 -6.62
N LYS A 117 14.81 6.65 -5.87
CA LYS A 117 15.57 6.86 -4.63
C LYS A 117 15.25 5.79 -3.59
N ILE A 118 13.98 5.43 -3.44
CA ILE A 118 13.58 4.31 -2.57
C ILE A 118 14.23 3.01 -3.06
N MET A 119 14.20 2.74 -4.38
CA MET A 119 14.77 1.51 -4.95
C MET A 119 16.27 1.37 -4.68
N LEU A 120 17.03 2.47 -4.72
CA LEU A 120 18.48 2.49 -4.51
C LEU A 120 18.90 2.17 -3.07
N ASP A 121 18.03 2.38 -2.08
CA ASP A 121 18.34 2.12 -0.68
C ASP A 121 17.72 0.79 -0.22
N ASP A 122 18.54 -0.26 -0.15
CA ASP A 122 18.12 -1.62 0.21
C ASP A 122 17.56 -1.74 1.63
N SER A 123 17.82 -0.78 2.52
CA SER A 123 17.27 -0.76 3.88
C SER A 123 15.78 -0.37 3.89
N ILE A 124 15.28 0.26 2.83
CA ILE A 124 13.90 0.76 2.75
C ILE A 124 13.04 -0.22 1.96
N PHE A 125 11.92 -0.66 2.56
CA PHE A 125 10.93 -1.58 1.97
C PHE A 125 11.53 -2.89 1.41
N PRO A 126 12.44 -3.60 2.12
CA PRO A 126 13.10 -4.79 1.57
C PRO A 126 12.08 -5.88 1.20
N GLU A 127 11.06 -6.08 2.04
CA GLU A 127 10.04 -7.10 1.85
C GLU A 127 9.09 -6.77 0.69
N GLU A 128 8.62 -5.53 0.59
CA GLU A 128 7.76 -5.11 -0.51
C GLU A 128 8.50 -5.10 -1.84
N LYS A 129 9.75 -4.64 -1.88
CA LYS A 129 10.58 -4.70 -3.10
C LYS A 129 10.75 -6.13 -3.59
N LYS A 130 11.07 -7.05 -2.68
CA LYS A 130 11.21 -8.49 -3.00
C LYS A 130 9.91 -9.04 -3.58
N PHE A 131 8.79 -8.83 -2.89
CA PHE A 131 7.48 -9.31 -3.33
C PHE A 131 7.05 -8.71 -4.69
N LEU A 132 7.12 -7.39 -4.84
CA LEU A 132 6.72 -6.70 -6.07
C LEU A 132 7.61 -7.09 -7.25
N SER A 133 8.90 -7.39 -7.01
CA SER A 133 9.82 -7.88 -8.04
C SER A 133 9.55 -9.31 -8.49
N LEU A 134 8.94 -10.15 -7.64
CA LEU A 134 8.46 -11.48 -8.02
C LEU A 134 7.19 -11.37 -8.88
N ILE A 135 6.23 -10.54 -8.45
CA ILE A 135 4.98 -10.31 -9.18
C ILE A 135 5.22 -9.59 -10.52
N LYS A 136 6.16 -8.64 -10.57
CA LYS A 136 6.39 -7.76 -11.73
C LYS A 136 5.06 -7.18 -12.21
N LYS A 137 4.74 -7.34 -13.50
CA LYS A 137 3.55 -6.80 -14.17
C LYS A 137 2.48 -7.88 -14.45
N SER A 138 2.51 -9.00 -13.71
CA SER A 138 1.61 -10.13 -13.95
C SER A 138 0.16 -9.82 -13.60
N ILE A 139 -0.07 -9.06 -12.54
CA ILE A 139 -1.42 -8.64 -12.11
C ILE A 139 -1.92 -7.53 -13.03
N THR A 140 -2.78 -7.86 -13.98
CA THR A 140 -3.33 -6.90 -14.95
C THR A 140 -4.61 -6.23 -14.43
N GLU A 141 -4.96 -5.07 -15.00
CA GLU A 141 -6.23 -4.39 -14.68
C GLU A 141 -7.44 -5.28 -15.00
N GLY A 142 -7.43 -5.98 -16.13
CA GLY A 142 -8.52 -6.88 -16.51
C GLY A 142 -8.71 -8.07 -15.57
N MET A 143 -7.62 -8.61 -15.00
CA MET A 143 -7.70 -9.65 -13.95
C MET A 143 -8.42 -9.11 -12.72
N VAL A 144 -8.01 -7.92 -12.23
CA VAL A 144 -8.63 -7.28 -11.06
C VAL A 144 -10.12 -6.99 -11.31
N GLU A 145 -10.45 -6.46 -12.49
CA GLU A 145 -11.82 -6.16 -12.88
C GLU A 145 -12.71 -7.42 -12.89
N SER A 146 -12.19 -8.53 -13.45
CA SER A 146 -12.91 -9.80 -13.53
C SER A 146 -13.29 -10.34 -12.14
N VAL A 147 -12.38 -10.23 -11.17
CA VAL A 147 -12.63 -10.64 -9.79
C VAL A 147 -13.67 -9.73 -9.13
N THR A 148 -13.56 -8.41 -9.28
CA THR A 148 -14.53 -7.50 -8.66
C THR A 148 -15.95 -7.68 -9.21
N LYS A 149 -16.10 -7.97 -10.51
CA LYS A 149 -17.41 -8.26 -11.12
C LYS A 149 -18.04 -9.54 -10.56
N SER A 150 -17.23 -10.55 -10.25
CA SER A 150 -17.72 -11.81 -9.67
C SER A 150 -18.36 -11.64 -8.28
N TRP A 151 -18.03 -10.58 -7.55
CA TRP A 151 -18.62 -10.30 -6.24
C TRP A 151 -19.94 -9.54 -6.32
N THR A 152 -20.13 -8.72 -7.34
CA THR A 152 -21.40 -8.02 -7.59
C THR A 152 -22.50 -8.92 -8.14
N SER A 153 -22.15 -10.11 -8.63
CA SER A 153 -23.09 -11.12 -9.14
C SER A 153 -23.47 -12.19 -8.10
N LEU A 154 -23.04 -12.03 -6.84
CA LEU A 154 -23.46 -12.84 -5.69
C LEU A 154 -24.55 -12.12 -4.91
#